data_AF-A0AA92SZY4-F1
#
_entry.id   AF-A0AA92SZY4-F1
#
_cell.length_a   1.000
_cell.length_b   1.000
_cell.length_c   1.000
_cell.angle_alpha   90.00
_cell.angle_beta   90.00
_cell.angle_gamma   90.00
#
_symmetry.space_group_name_H-M   'P 1'
#
loop_
_entity.id
_entity.type
_entity.pdbx_description
1 polymer ?
#
loop_
_entity_poly.entity_id
_entity_poly.type
_entity_poly.pdbx_seq_one_letter_code
_entity_poly.pdbx_strand_id
1 'polypeptide(L)'
;MMKKLAAKLWAVLMLMLVSMQTMATDVFTSNRTDFRDESIYFMMTTRFYDGDPSNNVLCWDNQEAQKSTKDPCWRGDFQGVIDKLDYIKALGFTAIWITPVVQNASGYDYHGYHASDFSKVDCRYQSGDGKKSGDVMFQELIDKAHAKGIKIILDIVLNHTGNFGEEHFCKEFD
;
A
#
# COMPACT_ATOMS: atom_id res chain seq x y z
N MET A 1 -48.34 -3.00 32.31
CA MET A 1 -48.05 -1.84 31.44
C MET A 1 -46.55 -1.71 31.12
N MET A 2 -45.65 -1.81 32.11
CA MET A 2 -44.20 -1.64 31.95
C MET A 2 -43.50 -2.64 31.01
N LYS A 3 -43.87 -3.93 31.02
CA LYS A 3 -43.28 -4.95 30.12
C LYS A 3 -43.50 -4.65 28.63
N LYS A 4 -44.66 -4.07 28.28
CA LYS A 4 -44.96 -3.66 26.89
C LYS A 4 -44.17 -2.42 26.47
N LEU A 5 -43.82 -1.55 27.42
CA LEU A 5 -43.00 -0.36 27.16
C LEU A 5 -41.53 -0.74 26.95
N ALA A 6 -41.00 -1.65 27.78
CA ALA A 6 -39.64 -2.17 27.65
C ALA A 6 -39.43 -2.90 26.31
N ALA A 7 -40.40 -3.71 25.89
CA ALA A 7 -40.35 -4.40 24.58
C ALA A 7 -40.34 -3.42 23.40
N LYS A 8 -41.10 -2.32 23.48
CA LYS A 8 -41.10 -1.26 22.45
C LYS A 8 -39.78 -0.50 22.40
N LEU A 9 -39.18 -0.18 23.55
CA LEU A 9 -37.86 0.45 23.59
C LEU A 9 -36.77 -0.45 22.98
N TRP A 10 -36.80 -1.74 23.29
CA TRP A 10 -35.86 -2.72 22.72
C TRP A 10 -36.01 -2.85 21.20
N ALA A 11 -37.23 -2.84 20.68
CA ALA A 11 -37.48 -2.88 19.24
C ALA A 11 -36.93 -1.62 18.54
N VAL A 12 -37.11 -0.44 19.13
CA VAL A 12 -36.58 0.83 18.59
C VAL A 12 -35.05 0.86 18.60
N LEU A 13 -34.41 0.37 19.68
CA LEU A 13 -32.96 0.29 19.78
C LEU A 13 -32.37 -0.67 18.75
N MET A 14 -32.99 -1.84 18.54
CA MET A 14 -32.63 -2.79 17.49
C MET A 14 -32.76 -2.16 16.09
N LEU A 15 -33.84 -1.42 15.83
CA LEU A 15 -34.04 -0.70 14.56
C LEU A 15 -32.96 0.37 14.32
N MET A 16 -32.53 1.11 15.34
CA MET A 16 -31.44 2.08 15.23
C MET A 16 -30.07 1.42 15.00
N LEU A 17 -29.81 0.27 15.63
CA LEU A 17 -28.58 -0.50 15.42
C LEU A 17 -28.48 -1.05 13.99
N VAL A 18 -29.61 -1.49 13.43
CA VAL A 18 -29.68 -1.96 12.03
C VAL A 18 -29.48 -0.80 11.05
N SER A 19 -30.02 0.39 11.31
CA SER A 19 -29.84 1.55 10.41
C SER A 19 -28.42 2.14 10.46
N MET A 20 -27.71 2.02 11.59
CA MET A 20 -26.30 2.43 11.68
C MET A 20 -25.36 1.53 10.86
N GLN A 21 -25.68 0.24 10.70
CA GLN A 21 -24.86 -0.67 9.89
C GLN A 21 -24.96 -0.34 8.39
N THR A 22 -26.11 0.08 7.90
CA THR A 22 -26.31 0.42 6.47
C THR A 22 -25.54 1.66 6.04
N MET A 23 -25.39 2.65 6.94
CA MET A 23 -24.68 3.90 6.64
C MET A 23 -23.15 3.73 6.56
N ALA A 24 -22.58 2.71 7.22
CA ALA A 24 -21.16 2.42 7.17
C ALA A 24 -20.75 1.72 5.86
N THR A 25 -21.63 0.89 5.30
CA THR A 25 -21.39 0.18 4.03
C THR A 25 -21.48 1.11 2.82
N ASP A 26 -22.37 2.11 2.84
CA ASP A 26 -22.57 3.03 1.70
C ASP A 26 -21.35 3.92 1.42
N VAL A 27 -20.57 4.31 2.44
CA VAL A 27 -19.36 5.14 2.23
C VAL A 27 -18.28 4.40 1.44
N PHE A 28 -18.19 3.07 1.58
CA PHE A 28 -17.15 2.27 0.92
C PHE A 28 -17.45 1.98 -0.56
N THR A 29 -18.72 2.03 -0.98
CA THR A 29 -19.16 1.62 -2.32
C THR A 29 -19.76 2.75 -3.17
N SER A 30 -20.34 3.79 -2.56
CA SER A 30 -21.15 4.82 -3.23
C SER A 30 -20.43 5.64 -4.32
N ASN A 31 -19.10 5.83 -4.22
CA ASN A 31 -18.33 6.60 -5.20
C ASN A 31 -17.54 5.74 -6.21
N ARG A 32 -17.68 4.40 -6.20
CA ARG A 32 -16.92 3.54 -7.12
C ARG A 32 -17.64 3.47 -8.46
N THR A 33 -17.15 4.27 -9.41
CA THR A 33 -17.36 4.02 -10.85
C THR A 33 -16.91 2.61 -11.19
N ASP A 34 -17.53 2.02 -12.21
CA ASP A 34 -17.19 0.69 -12.70
C ASP A 34 -15.68 0.61 -13.01
N PHE A 35 -14.98 -0.35 -12.41
CA PHE A 35 -13.53 -0.45 -12.56
C PHE A 35 -13.12 -0.78 -14.00
N ARG A 36 -14.06 -1.27 -14.83
CA ARG A 36 -13.85 -1.49 -16.27
C ARG A 36 -13.63 -0.21 -17.05
N ASP A 37 -14.01 0.95 -16.49
CA ASP A 37 -13.78 2.27 -17.09
C ASP A 37 -12.38 2.82 -16.77
N GLU A 38 -11.61 2.14 -15.93
CA GLU A 38 -10.29 2.59 -15.49
C GLU A 38 -9.18 2.15 -16.44
N SER A 39 -8.22 3.05 -16.68
CA SER A 39 -6.95 2.71 -17.32
C SER A 39 -5.86 2.62 -16.26
N ILE A 40 -5.19 1.47 -16.21
CA ILE A 40 -4.23 1.12 -15.14
C ILE A 40 -2.80 1.31 -15.63
N TYR A 41 -2.02 2.10 -14.88
CA TYR A 41 -0.57 2.19 -15.03
C TYR A 41 0.11 1.27 -14.01
N PHE A 42 0.65 0.15 -14.45
CA PHE A 42 1.47 -0.71 -13.59
C PHE A 42 2.89 -0.17 -13.48
N MET A 43 3.43 -0.18 -12.27
CA MET A 43 4.83 0.17 -12.02
C MET A 43 5.44 -0.70 -10.92
N MET A 44 6.71 -0.99 -11.08
CA MET A 44 7.54 -1.42 -9.97
C MET A 44 8.05 -0.18 -9.24
N THR A 45 7.58 0.05 -8.02
CA THR A 45 7.85 1.30 -7.26
C THR A 45 9.35 1.61 -7.19
N THR A 46 10.17 0.59 -6.88
CA THR A 46 11.64 0.70 -6.76
C THR A 46 12.39 1.01 -8.04
N ARG A 47 11.71 0.96 -9.20
CA ARG A 47 12.27 1.16 -10.55
C ARG A 47 11.55 2.23 -11.35
N PHE A 48 10.57 2.91 -10.77
CA PHE A 48 9.77 3.90 -11.48
C PHE A 48 10.43 5.27 -11.47
N TYR A 49 10.65 5.85 -10.29
CA TYR A 49 11.30 7.15 -10.14
C TYR A 49 11.91 7.30 -8.75
N ASP A 50 13.11 7.88 -8.70
CA ASP A 50 13.87 8.17 -7.47
C ASP A 50 13.49 9.56 -6.94
N GLY A 51 12.59 9.62 -5.96
CA GLY A 51 12.16 10.87 -5.32
C GLY A 51 13.07 11.31 -4.18
N ASP A 52 13.76 10.37 -3.52
CA ASP A 52 14.70 10.63 -2.44
C ASP A 52 15.91 9.68 -2.51
N PRO A 53 17.00 10.09 -3.20
CA PRO A 53 18.18 9.27 -3.34
C PRO A 53 18.88 8.91 -2.02
N SER A 54 18.52 9.56 -0.90
CA SER A 54 19.10 9.27 0.41
C SER A 54 18.60 7.96 1.03
N ASN A 55 17.47 7.44 0.55
CA ASN A 55 16.94 6.13 0.97
C ASN A 55 17.37 4.97 0.07
N ASN A 56 18.23 5.22 -0.93
CA ASN A 56 18.65 4.19 -1.87
C ASN A 56 19.45 3.09 -1.18
N VAL A 57 19.06 1.83 -1.40
CA VAL A 57 19.67 0.66 -0.77
C VAL A 57 20.10 -0.36 -1.83
N LEU A 58 21.27 -0.96 -1.60
CA LEU A 58 21.72 -2.11 -2.39
C LEU A 58 20.99 -3.36 -1.91
N CYS A 59 20.56 -4.22 -2.83
CA CYS A 59 20.24 -5.59 -2.47
C CYS A 59 21.49 -6.28 -1.91
N TRP A 60 21.35 -7.20 -0.97
CA TRP A 60 22.52 -7.83 -0.36
C TRP A 60 23.22 -8.82 -1.31
N ASP A 61 22.53 -9.34 -2.33
CA ASP A 61 23.13 -10.14 -3.39
C ASP A 61 23.68 -9.25 -4.51
N ASN A 62 24.80 -9.65 -5.11
CA ASN A 62 25.47 -8.92 -6.20
C ASN A 62 25.77 -7.44 -5.93
N GLN A 63 26.12 -7.08 -4.69
CA GLN A 63 26.47 -5.69 -4.34
C GLN A 63 27.61 -5.11 -5.20
N GLU A 64 28.60 -5.92 -5.60
CA GLU A 64 29.72 -5.46 -6.43
C GLU A 64 29.23 -4.91 -7.78
N ALA A 65 28.35 -5.66 -8.44
CA ALA A 65 27.73 -5.23 -9.69
C ALA A 65 26.97 -3.91 -9.50
N GLN A 66 26.10 -3.83 -8.49
CA GLN A 66 25.31 -2.63 -8.19
C GLN A 66 26.18 -1.40 -7.91
N LYS A 67 27.30 -1.57 -7.18
CA LYS A 67 28.28 -0.50 -6.92
C LYS A 67 28.99 -0.08 -8.21
N SER A 68 29.40 -1.04 -9.03
CA SER A 68 30.13 -0.78 -10.29
C SER A 68 29.28 -0.04 -11.32
N THR A 69 28.00 -0.38 -11.41
CA THR A 69 27.03 0.25 -12.34
C THR A 69 26.43 1.52 -11.79
N LYS A 70 26.62 1.82 -10.49
CA LYS A 70 25.95 2.89 -9.77
C LYS A 70 24.42 2.76 -9.86
N ASP A 71 23.93 1.52 -9.87
CA ASP A 71 22.52 1.19 -10.05
C ASP A 71 22.01 0.39 -8.83
N PRO A 72 21.62 1.07 -7.74
CA PRO A 72 21.04 0.40 -6.58
C PRO A 72 19.75 -0.32 -6.97
N CYS A 73 19.52 -1.49 -6.36
CA CYS A 73 18.28 -2.22 -6.61
C CYS A 73 17.04 -1.49 -6.08
N TRP A 74 17.16 -0.85 -4.91
CA TRP A 74 16.15 0.04 -4.32
C TRP A 74 16.53 1.48 -4.63
N ARG A 75 15.92 2.05 -5.68
CA ARG A 75 16.18 3.42 -6.14
C ARG A 75 14.92 4.18 -6.55
N GLY A 76 13.79 3.78 -5.99
CA GLY A 76 12.51 4.36 -6.27
C GLY A 76 11.58 4.14 -5.08
N ASP A 77 10.73 5.11 -4.84
CA ASP A 77 10.08 5.28 -3.55
C ASP A 77 8.72 5.98 -3.70
N PHE A 78 8.00 6.15 -2.58
CA PHE A 78 6.69 6.79 -2.63
C PHE A 78 6.76 8.27 -3.04
N GLN A 79 7.82 8.99 -2.68
CA GLN A 79 7.99 10.36 -3.12
C GLN A 79 8.13 10.44 -4.64
N GLY A 80 8.88 9.52 -5.25
CA GLY A 80 9.04 9.48 -6.70
C GLY A 80 7.74 9.15 -7.42
N VAL A 81 6.89 8.30 -6.85
CA VAL A 81 5.52 8.07 -7.36
C VAL A 81 4.70 9.36 -7.26
N ILE A 82 4.70 10.03 -6.09
CA ILE A 82 3.99 11.30 -5.87
C ILE A 82 4.40 12.36 -6.90
N ASP A 83 5.70 12.52 -7.13
CA ASP A 83 6.28 13.49 -8.07
C ASP A 83 5.86 13.25 -9.52
N LYS A 84 5.45 12.02 -9.85
CA LYS A 84 5.04 11.62 -11.20
C LYS A 84 3.55 11.38 -11.37
N LEU A 85 2.72 11.64 -10.36
CA LEU A 85 1.26 11.51 -10.51
C LEU A 85 0.70 12.40 -11.63
N ASP A 86 1.24 13.61 -11.82
CA ASP A 86 0.84 14.49 -12.93
C ASP A 86 1.26 13.95 -14.31
N TYR A 87 2.44 13.32 -14.39
CA TYR A 87 2.88 12.62 -15.59
C TYR A 87 1.93 11.46 -15.95
N ILE A 88 1.59 10.63 -14.97
CA ILE A 88 0.66 9.50 -15.14
C ILE A 88 -0.73 10.00 -15.57
N LYS A 89 -1.22 11.08 -14.95
CA LYS A 89 -2.49 11.70 -15.31
C LYS A 89 -2.48 12.25 -16.74
N ALA A 90 -1.39 12.91 -17.14
CA ALA A 90 -1.23 13.47 -18.47
C ALA A 90 -1.22 12.40 -19.58
N LEU A 91 -0.75 11.19 -19.27
CA LEU A 91 -0.85 10.02 -20.15
C LEU A 91 -2.27 9.45 -20.27
N GLY A 92 -3.22 9.91 -19.46
CA GLY A 92 -4.62 9.48 -19.48
C GLY A 92 -4.94 8.31 -18.56
N PHE A 93 -4.04 7.90 -17.68
CA PHE A 93 -4.31 6.86 -16.69
C PHE A 93 -5.12 7.39 -15.51
N THR A 94 -5.97 6.52 -14.96
CA THR A 94 -6.91 6.84 -13.87
C THR A 94 -6.71 5.95 -12.65
N ALA A 95 -5.86 4.92 -12.77
CA ALA A 95 -5.40 4.11 -11.66
C ALA A 95 -3.90 3.79 -11.79
N ILE A 96 -3.24 3.60 -10.66
CA ILE A 96 -1.90 3.01 -10.58
C ILE A 96 -1.97 1.65 -9.89
N TRP A 97 -1.17 0.70 -10.38
CA TRP A 97 -0.91 -0.56 -9.70
C TRP A 97 0.57 -0.59 -9.33
N ILE A 98 0.85 -0.69 -8.03
CA ILE A 98 2.20 -0.73 -7.48
C ILE A 98 2.52 -2.12 -6.93
N THR A 99 3.80 -2.51 -7.01
CA THR A 99 4.34 -3.72 -6.37
C THR A 99 4.08 -3.75 -4.87
N PRO A 100 4.16 -4.92 -4.21
CA PRO A 100 3.83 -5.01 -2.80
C PRO A 100 4.68 -4.06 -1.94
N VAL A 101 4.01 -3.43 -0.98
CA VAL A 101 4.61 -2.39 -0.12
C VAL A 101 5.07 -2.92 1.24
N VAL A 102 4.71 -4.16 1.56
CA VAL A 102 5.00 -4.76 2.87
C VAL A 102 6.48 -5.04 3.06
N GLN A 103 6.92 -5.06 4.31
CA GLN A 103 8.30 -5.34 4.68
C GLN A 103 8.77 -6.66 4.04
N ASN A 104 9.91 -6.59 3.37
CA ASN A 104 10.46 -7.67 2.58
C ASN A 104 11.83 -8.10 3.07
N ALA A 105 12.20 -9.36 2.83
CA ALA A 105 13.53 -9.87 3.13
C ALA A 105 13.95 -10.96 2.13
N SER A 106 14.91 -10.63 1.25
CA SER A 106 15.59 -11.61 0.38
C SER A 106 16.82 -11.02 -0.33
N GLY A 107 17.55 -11.89 -1.04
CA GLY A 107 18.60 -11.56 -2.01
C GLY A 107 18.30 -10.34 -2.87
N TYR A 108 17.11 -10.35 -3.48
CA TYR A 108 16.65 -9.41 -4.49
C TYR A 108 15.25 -8.90 -4.19
N ASP A 109 15.01 -8.45 -2.97
CA ASP A 109 13.68 -8.09 -2.49
C ASP A 109 13.07 -6.79 -3.04
N TYR A 110 13.78 -6.04 -3.89
CA TYR A 110 13.30 -4.79 -4.49
C TYR A 110 11.97 -4.92 -5.26
N HIS A 111 11.57 -6.13 -5.63
CA HIS A 111 10.31 -6.39 -6.30
C HIS A 111 9.12 -6.54 -5.32
N GLY A 112 9.36 -6.73 -4.03
CA GLY A 112 8.33 -6.77 -2.98
C GLY A 112 7.62 -8.12 -2.75
N TYR A 113 8.02 -9.20 -3.42
CA TYR A 113 7.28 -10.49 -3.38
C TYR A 113 7.74 -11.46 -2.28
N HIS A 114 8.76 -11.12 -1.49
CA HIS A 114 9.29 -11.98 -0.41
C HIS A 114 8.97 -11.37 0.97
N ALA A 115 7.68 -11.25 1.28
CA ALA A 115 7.20 -10.64 2.51
C ALA A 115 7.81 -11.32 3.74
N SER A 116 8.28 -10.50 4.69
CA SER A 116 8.78 -10.93 5.99
C SER A 116 7.93 -10.40 7.15
N ASP A 117 7.15 -9.34 6.94
CA ASP A 117 6.14 -8.87 7.88
C ASP A 117 5.02 -8.15 7.09
N PHE A 118 3.81 -8.74 7.06
CA PHE A 118 2.67 -8.17 6.34
C PHE A 118 2.04 -6.95 7.02
N SER A 119 2.38 -6.71 8.29
CA SER A 119 1.80 -5.63 9.11
C SER A 119 2.51 -4.29 8.95
N LYS A 120 3.69 -4.26 8.33
CA LYS A 120 4.52 -3.07 8.17
C LYS A 120 4.79 -2.76 6.70
N VAL A 121 4.76 -1.49 6.34
CA VAL A 121 5.33 -1.01 5.08
C VAL A 121 6.86 -1.04 5.14
N ASP A 122 7.51 -1.50 4.07
CA ASP A 122 8.97 -1.61 3.98
C ASP A 122 9.63 -0.23 4.13
N CYS A 123 10.63 -0.13 5.01
CA CYS A 123 11.30 1.13 5.29
C CYS A 123 12.03 1.73 4.09
N ARG A 124 12.39 0.91 3.10
CA ARG A 124 13.11 1.35 1.90
C ARG A 124 12.23 2.10 0.90
N TYR A 125 10.90 2.12 1.08
CA TYR A 125 10.00 2.98 0.31
C TYR A 125 9.83 4.38 0.91
N GLN A 126 10.37 4.63 2.10
CA GLN A 126 10.14 5.85 2.88
C GLN A 126 11.14 6.95 2.46
N SER A 127 10.64 8.10 2.04
CA SER A 127 11.44 9.27 1.62
C SER A 127 11.47 10.33 2.72
N GLY A 128 12.56 10.46 3.48
CA GLY A 128 12.69 11.43 4.58
C GLY A 128 13.69 11.05 5.68
N ASP A 129 13.73 11.85 6.75
CA ASP A 129 14.70 11.72 7.87
C ASP A 129 14.46 10.54 8.83
N GLY A 130 13.67 9.54 8.40
CA GLY A 130 13.30 8.37 9.18
C GLY A 130 12.32 8.64 10.34
N LYS A 131 11.75 9.85 10.47
CA LYS A 131 10.85 10.18 11.58
C LYS A 131 9.38 9.82 11.35
N LYS A 132 8.92 9.74 10.10
CA LYS A 132 7.57 9.22 9.79
C LYS A 132 7.66 7.70 9.64
N SER A 133 6.69 6.96 10.17
CA SER A 133 6.57 5.53 9.85
C SER A 133 6.16 5.33 8.39
N GLY A 134 6.39 4.14 7.85
CA GLY A 134 6.06 3.82 6.45
C GLY A 134 4.58 3.95 6.13
N ASP A 135 3.72 3.58 7.07
CA ASP A 135 2.28 3.71 6.94
C ASP A 135 1.85 5.16 6.69
N VAL A 136 2.52 6.13 7.35
CA VAL A 136 2.22 7.55 7.19
C VAL A 136 2.61 8.05 5.79
N MET A 137 3.72 7.56 5.24
CA MET A 137 4.13 7.96 3.89
C MET A 137 3.32 7.27 2.79
N PHE A 138 2.93 6.01 3.01
CA PHE A 138 2.02 5.35 2.08
C PHE A 138 0.65 6.02 2.06
N GLN A 139 0.15 6.46 3.23
CA GLN A 139 -1.06 7.29 3.31
C GLN A 139 -0.91 8.61 2.54
N GLU A 140 0.25 9.26 2.60
CA GLU A 140 0.52 10.47 1.83
C GLU A 140 0.43 10.22 0.31
N LEU A 141 0.99 9.11 -0.20
CA LEU A 141 0.82 8.71 -1.59
C LEU A 141 -0.65 8.50 -1.95
N ILE A 142 -1.41 7.78 -1.12
CA ILE A 142 -2.85 7.55 -1.31
C ILE A 142 -3.60 8.88 -1.42
N ASP A 143 -3.37 9.80 -0.49
CA ASP A 143 -4.05 11.10 -0.45
C ASP A 143 -3.73 11.94 -1.69
N LYS A 144 -2.46 11.98 -2.10
CA LYS A 144 -2.01 12.72 -3.29
C LYS A 144 -2.56 12.12 -4.59
N ALA A 145 -2.62 10.80 -4.70
CA ALA A 145 -3.21 10.11 -5.84
C ALA A 145 -4.72 10.40 -5.92
N HIS A 146 -5.45 10.24 -4.81
CA HIS A 146 -6.88 10.50 -4.76
C HIS A 146 -7.23 11.97 -5.03
N ALA A 147 -6.42 12.92 -4.56
CA ALA A 147 -6.60 14.35 -4.86
C ALA A 147 -6.51 14.66 -6.37
N LYS A 148 -5.86 13.79 -7.16
CA LYS A 148 -5.76 13.88 -8.63
C LYS A 148 -6.75 12.95 -9.35
N GLY A 149 -7.65 12.31 -8.61
CA GLY A 149 -8.57 11.31 -9.15
C GLY A 149 -7.85 10.10 -9.74
N ILE A 150 -6.79 9.64 -9.07
CA ILE A 150 -6.05 8.42 -9.41
C ILE A 150 -6.32 7.38 -8.31
N LYS A 151 -6.86 6.22 -8.68
CA LYS A 151 -7.06 5.07 -7.78
C LYS A 151 -5.73 4.33 -7.56
N ILE A 152 -5.55 3.69 -6.41
CA ILE A 152 -4.39 2.82 -6.15
C ILE A 152 -4.84 1.37 -6.04
N ILE A 153 -4.15 0.48 -6.76
CA ILE A 153 -4.26 -0.97 -6.66
C ILE A 153 -3.00 -1.47 -5.93
N LEU A 154 -3.22 -2.19 -4.84
CA LEU A 154 -2.16 -2.86 -4.10
C LEU A 154 -1.98 -4.28 -4.62
N ASP A 155 -0.75 -4.64 -4.91
CA ASP A 155 -0.37 -6.03 -5.09
C ASP A 155 -0.28 -6.72 -3.71
N ILE A 156 -1.08 -7.76 -3.50
CA ILE A 156 -1.17 -8.49 -2.24
C ILE A 156 -0.89 -9.97 -2.52
N VAL A 157 0.15 -10.49 -1.86
CA VAL A 157 0.70 -11.81 -2.14
C VAL A 157 0.54 -12.67 -0.90
N LEU A 158 -0.50 -13.50 -0.88
CA LEU A 158 -0.81 -14.38 0.25
C LEU A 158 -0.42 -15.84 0.00
N ASN A 159 0.07 -16.16 -1.20
CA ASN A 159 0.44 -17.52 -1.57
C ASN A 159 1.75 -17.98 -0.90
N HIS A 160 2.68 -17.05 -0.66
CA HIS A 160 4.02 -17.34 -0.15
C HIS A 160 4.59 -16.13 0.61
N THR A 161 5.67 -16.38 1.33
CA THR A 161 6.52 -15.38 2.01
C THR A 161 7.90 -15.38 1.35
N GLY A 162 8.94 -14.88 2.02
CA GLY A 162 10.33 -15.06 1.60
C GLY A 162 10.99 -16.33 2.14
N ASN A 163 12.26 -16.53 1.78
CA ASN A 163 13.10 -17.61 2.32
C ASN A 163 13.23 -17.58 3.85
N PHE A 164 12.91 -16.45 4.49
CA PHE A 164 13.02 -16.24 5.94
C PHE A 164 11.70 -16.45 6.71
N GLY A 165 10.62 -16.79 6.00
CA GLY A 165 9.29 -16.84 6.60
C GLY A 165 8.71 -15.45 6.86
N GLU A 166 7.58 -15.42 7.56
CA GLU A 166 6.91 -14.19 7.98
C GLU A 166 6.81 -14.12 9.50
N GLU A 167 7.09 -12.94 10.06
CA GLU A 167 7.35 -12.68 11.48
C GLU A 167 6.22 -13.17 12.41
N HIS A 168 4.96 -13.12 11.98
CA HIS A 168 3.78 -13.36 12.79
C HIS A 168 3.06 -14.68 12.49
N PHE A 169 3.16 -15.19 11.25
CA PHE A 169 2.44 -16.37 10.80
C PHE A 169 3.31 -17.61 10.66
N CYS A 170 4.58 -17.46 10.27
CA CYS A 170 5.47 -18.58 9.98
C CYS A 170 6.94 -18.14 10.03
N LYS A 171 7.47 -17.93 11.25
CA LYS A 171 8.87 -17.54 11.46
C LYS A 171 9.78 -18.75 11.25
N GLU A 172 10.71 -18.67 10.29
CA GLU A 172 11.61 -19.80 9.96
C GLU A 172 12.97 -19.73 10.69
N PHE A 173 13.35 -18.55 11.20
CA PHE A 173 14.63 -18.32 11.87
C PHE A 173 14.44 -17.39 13.07
N ASP A 174 15.15 -17.63 14.17
CA ASP A 174 15.00 -16.88 15.44
C ASP A 174 15.70 -15.51 15.49
#